data_AF-A0A4U0X7W6-F1
#
_entry.id   AF-A0A4U0X7W6-F1
#
_cell.length_a   1.000
_cell.length_b   1.000
_cell.length_c   1.000
_cell.angle_alpha   90.00
_cell.angle_beta   90.00
_cell.angle_gamma   90.00
#
_symmetry.space_group_name_H-M   'P 1'
#
loop_
_entity.id
_entity.type
_entity.pdbx_description
1 polymer ?
#
loop_
_entity_poly.entity_id
_entity_poly.type
_entity_poly.pdbx_seq_one_letter_code
_entity_poly.pdbx_strand_id
1 'polypeptide(L)'
;MTIVGEIIDLNHARNHPLLDLARQDPESWGTVEAEILRQLNLYQNSLPVFEAAHSSPDGLPARGPSQESLHTKMVIAYATHVTHVLFILLAGKWDPVSLFDDRDSWISSPSFTSTMQHAISAADAVSQILELDPEMRRVSPMAYFTMSKVLTQGSFMPYFLGIQLLQGSFVLLLIIDRLQTKTDVSIINACEVIIRATEACVATLDTEYQRNYRQILRSAVFQARGRYVLQKEAQFRRKAVLALYRWTRSGTGLAL
;
A
#
# COMPACT_ATOMS: atom_id res chain seq x y z
N MET A 1 9.57 -6.34 11.44
CA MET A 1 8.52 -6.78 12.38
C MET A 1 8.42 -5.83 13.59
N THR A 2 9.52 -5.36 14.18
CA THR A 2 9.50 -4.36 15.27
C THR A 2 8.95 -2.99 14.83
N ILE A 3 9.43 -2.44 13.70
CA ILE A 3 9.00 -1.11 13.20
C ILE A 3 7.48 -1.00 13.02
N VAL A 4 6.85 -2.06 12.48
CA VAL A 4 5.39 -2.10 12.28
C VAL A 4 4.66 -2.07 13.62
N GLY A 5 5.16 -2.80 14.62
CA GLY A 5 4.63 -2.78 15.98
C GLY A 5 4.68 -1.37 16.58
N GLU A 6 5.83 -0.70 16.50
CA GLU A 6 5.99 0.68 17.00
C GLU A 6 5.03 1.67 16.31
N ILE A 7 4.82 1.52 14.99
CA ILE A 7 3.86 2.33 14.23
C ILE A 7 2.42 2.08 14.73
N ILE A 8 2.07 0.82 14.99
CA ILE A 8 0.77 0.42 15.54
C ILE A 8 0.58 0.96 16.95
N ASP A 9 1.58 0.83 17.82
CA ASP A 9 1.53 1.31 19.20
C ASP A 9 1.41 2.84 19.25
N LEU A 10 2.19 3.55 18.43
CA LEU A 10 2.07 5.01 18.28
C LEU A 10 0.67 5.42 17.81
N ASN A 11 0.12 4.73 16.81
CA ASN A 11 -1.21 5.02 16.30
C ASN A 11 -2.31 4.72 17.33
N HIS A 12 -2.20 3.61 18.06
CA HIS A 12 -3.13 3.30 19.15
C HIS A 12 -3.05 4.34 20.24
N ALA A 13 -1.86 4.75 20.64
CA ALA A 13 -1.68 5.73 21.69
C ALA A 13 -2.25 7.11 21.33
N ARG A 14 -2.05 7.57 20.08
CA ARG A 14 -2.66 8.80 19.53
C ARG A 14 -4.20 8.77 19.52
N ASN A 15 -4.79 7.58 19.45
CA ASN A 15 -6.22 7.39 19.32
C ASN A 15 -6.89 6.93 20.63
N HIS A 16 -6.12 6.66 21.69
CA HIS A 16 -6.61 6.08 22.93
C HIS A 16 -7.27 7.15 23.82
N PRO A 17 -8.57 7.03 24.16
CA PRO A 17 -9.34 8.09 24.85
C PRO A 17 -8.74 8.58 26.17
N LEU A 18 -8.07 7.70 26.92
CA LEU A 18 -7.47 8.04 28.22
C LEU A 18 -6.00 8.48 28.12
N LEU A 19 -5.28 8.05 27.08
CA LEU A 19 -3.85 8.39 26.94
C LEU A 19 -3.68 9.70 26.18
N ASP A 20 -4.64 10.04 25.31
CA ASP A 20 -4.82 11.37 24.71
C ASP A 20 -4.94 12.45 25.81
N LEU A 21 -5.58 12.12 26.94
CA LEU A 21 -5.74 13.00 28.10
C LEU A 21 -4.55 12.99 29.07
N ALA A 22 -3.86 11.85 29.21
CA ALA A 22 -2.83 11.64 30.23
C ALA A 22 -1.40 12.00 29.80
N ARG A 23 -1.12 12.17 28.50
CA ARG A 23 0.20 12.53 27.97
C ARG A 23 0.14 13.87 27.22
N GLN A 24 0.16 14.95 28.00
CA GLN A 24 0.04 16.34 27.54
C GLN A 24 1.28 16.92 26.84
N ASP A 25 2.32 16.13 26.54
CA ASP A 25 3.53 16.60 25.86
C ASP A 25 3.57 16.13 24.39
N PRO A 26 3.17 16.99 23.42
CA PRO A 26 3.34 16.76 21.99
C PRO A 26 4.77 16.40 21.58
N GLU A 27 5.77 16.93 22.31
CA GLU A 27 7.19 16.66 22.08
C GLU A 27 7.55 15.18 22.28
N SER A 28 6.85 14.48 23.18
CA SER A 28 7.09 13.06 23.43
C SER A 28 6.70 12.19 22.24
N TRP A 29 5.58 12.49 21.57
CA TRP A 29 5.14 11.80 20.35
C TRP A 29 6.04 12.08 19.16
N GLY A 30 6.49 13.34 19.03
CA GLY A 30 7.43 13.73 17.98
C GLY A 30 8.77 12.99 18.08
N THR A 31 9.23 12.71 19.30
CA THR A 31 10.47 11.96 19.53
C THR A 31 10.35 10.50 19.09
N VAL A 32 9.23 9.84 19.44
CA VAL A 32 8.97 8.45 19.02
C VAL A 32 8.81 8.37 17.50
N GLU A 33 8.03 9.26 16.90
CA GLU A 33 7.85 9.33 15.45
C GLU A 33 9.20 9.55 14.72
N ALA A 34 10.04 10.45 15.23
CA ALA A 34 11.36 10.72 14.67
C ALA A 34 12.27 9.49 14.72
N GLU A 35 12.24 8.72 15.82
CA GLU A 35 13.01 7.48 15.94
C GLU A 35 12.50 6.40 14.98
N ILE A 36 11.17 6.23 14.86
CA ILE A 36 10.58 5.30 13.87
C ILE A 36 10.99 5.72 12.45
N LEU A 37 10.90 7.00 12.11
CA LEU A 37 11.36 7.55 10.83
C LEU A 37 12.84 7.23 10.60
N ARG A 38 13.69 7.41 11.61
CA ARG A 38 15.13 7.11 11.51
C ARG A 38 15.36 5.64 11.18
N GLN A 39 14.66 4.73 11.87
CA GLN A 39 14.77 3.29 11.62
C GLN A 39 14.26 2.90 10.23
N LEU A 40 13.16 3.49 9.78
CA LEU A 40 12.64 3.28 8.41
C LEU A 40 13.64 3.73 7.35
N ASN A 41 14.23 4.91 7.52
CA ASN A 41 15.25 5.42 6.60
C ASN A 41 16.50 4.53 6.59
N LEU A 42 16.95 4.05 7.75
CA LEU A 42 18.06 3.09 7.81
C LEU A 42 17.74 1.79 7.08
N TYR A 43 16.53 1.26 7.27
CA TYR A 43 16.09 0.06 6.55
C TYR A 43 16.04 0.30 5.04
N GLN A 44 15.45 1.40 4.59
CA GLN A 44 15.38 1.76 3.17
C GLN A 44 16.78 1.87 2.54
N ASN A 45 17.71 2.54 3.23
CA ASN A 45 19.09 2.72 2.76
C ASN A 45 19.92 1.43 2.80
N SER A 46 19.48 0.41 3.54
CA SER A 46 20.14 -0.89 3.56
C SER A 46 19.80 -1.77 2.34
N LEU A 47 18.67 -1.51 1.66
CA LEU A 47 18.21 -2.33 0.53
C LEU A 47 19.19 -2.35 -0.66
N PRO A 48 19.77 -1.22 -1.11
CA PRO A 48 20.77 -1.24 -2.19
C PRO A 48 22.07 -1.96 -1.79
N VAL A 49 22.46 -1.88 -0.51
CA VAL A 49 23.63 -2.60 0.01
C VAL A 49 23.39 -4.10 -0.01
N PHE A 50 22.18 -4.52 0.39
CA PHE A 50 21.74 -5.91 0.29
C PHE A 50 21.74 -6.39 -1.17
N GLU A 51 21.25 -5.57 -2.11
CA GLU A 51 21.28 -5.88 -3.54
C GLU A 51 22.71 -6.11 -4.03
N ALA A 52 23.61 -5.16 -3.78
CA ALA A 52 25.00 -5.22 -4.21
C ALA A 52 25.74 -6.45 -3.67
N ALA A 53 25.45 -6.85 -2.42
CA ALA A 53 26.05 -8.02 -1.80
C ALA A 53 25.59 -9.36 -2.43
N HIS A 54 24.40 -9.38 -3.03
CA HIS A 54 23.77 -10.59 -3.58
C HIS A 54 23.66 -10.58 -5.12
N SER A 55 24.07 -9.49 -5.77
CA SER A 55 24.37 -9.45 -7.20
C SER A 55 25.83 -9.90 -7.40
N SER A 56 26.05 -11.12 -7.86
CA SER A 56 27.39 -11.74 -7.99
C SER A 56 28.46 -10.81 -8.59
N PRO A 57 29.69 -10.77 -8.04
CA PRO A 57 30.79 -9.97 -8.57
C PRO A 57 31.62 -10.65 -9.68
N ASP A 58 31.24 -11.83 -10.19
CA ASP A 58 32.07 -12.57 -11.14
C ASP A 58 31.58 -12.42 -12.60
N GLY A 59 32.28 -11.55 -13.33
CA GLY A 59 32.06 -11.24 -14.74
C GLY A 59 32.50 -12.36 -15.69
N LEU A 60 31.73 -13.43 -15.78
CA LEU A 60 31.78 -14.38 -16.91
C LEU A 60 30.51 -14.26 -17.77
N PRO A 61 30.64 -13.97 -19.08
CA PRO A 61 29.49 -13.77 -19.95
C PRO A 61 28.91 -15.11 -20.42
N ALA A 62 28.29 -15.89 -19.53
CA ALA A 62 27.69 -17.17 -19.93
C ALA A 62 26.61 -17.74 -18.99
N ARG A 63 25.67 -16.93 -18.49
CA ARG A 63 24.31 -17.41 -18.18
C ARG A 63 23.40 -16.23 -17.92
N GLY A 64 22.14 -16.31 -18.33
CA GLY A 64 21.11 -15.32 -17.99
C GLY A 64 20.99 -15.13 -16.46
N PRO A 65 20.12 -14.22 -15.99
CA PRO A 65 20.00 -13.90 -14.57
C PRO A 65 19.88 -15.20 -13.75
N SER A 66 20.81 -15.41 -12.81
CA SER A 66 20.78 -16.58 -11.93
C SER A 66 19.46 -16.56 -11.14
N GLN A 67 18.91 -17.74 -10.83
CA GLN A 67 17.68 -17.86 -10.04
C GLN A 67 17.79 -17.11 -8.70
N GLU A 68 18.99 -17.06 -8.13
CA GLU A 68 19.34 -16.29 -6.93
C GLU A 68 19.27 -14.78 -7.16
N SER A 69 19.76 -14.27 -8.30
CA SER A 69 19.67 -12.84 -8.65
C SER A 69 18.21 -12.39 -8.82
N LEU A 70 17.37 -13.22 -9.42
CA LEU A 70 15.93 -12.94 -9.55
C LEU A 70 15.25 -12.92 -8.18
N HIS A 71 15.56 -13.89 -7.31
CA HIS A 71 15.04 -13.94 -5.95
C HIS A 71 15.44 -12.70 -5.14
N THR A 72 16.70 -12.27 -5.21
CA THR A 72 17.19 -11.04 -4.58
C THR A 72 16.38 -9.82 -5.03
N LYS A 73 16.16 -9.67 -6.34
CA LYS A 73 15.35 -8.56 -6.90
C LYS A 73 13.90 -8.61 -6.41
N MET A 74 13.30 -9.81 -6.32
CA MET A 74 11.96 -9.97 -5.76
C MET A 74 11.92 -9.52 -4.30
N VAL A 75 12.85 -9.99 -3.46
CA VAL A 75 12.93 -9.61 -2.04
C VAL A 75 13.04 -8.10 -1.89
N ILE A 76 13.88 -7.44 -2.69
CA ILE A 76 14.04 -5.98 -2.68
C ILE A 76 12.77 -5.27 -3.11
N ALA A 77 12.09 -5.72 -4.16
CA ALA A 77 10.85 -5.10 -4.63
C ALA A 77 9.75 -5.18 -3.55
N TYR A 78 9.59 -6.34 -2.91
CA TYR A 78 8.67 -6.50 -1.77
C TYR A 78 9.06 -5.65 -0.57
N ALA A 79 10.34 -5.64 -0.18
CA ALA A 79 10.84 -4.83 0.93
C ALA A 79 10.65 -3.33 0.67
N THR A 80 10.88 -2.87 -0.56
CA THR A 80 10.69 -1.48 -0.99
C THR A 80 9.21 -1.10 -0.91
N HIS A 81 8.32 -1.95 -1.40
CA HIS A 81 6.88 -1.73 -1.29
C HIS A 81 6.45 -1.61 0.18
N VAL A 82 6.81 -2.58 1.02
CA VAL A 82 6.48 -2.56 2.45
C VAL A 82 7.02 -1.30 3.12
N THR A 83 8.27 -0.93 2.85
CA THR A 83 8.89 0.28 3.41
C THR A 83 8.07 1.53 3.11
N HIS A 84 7.63 1.71 1.87
CA HIS A 84 6.77 2.84 1.50
C HIS A 84 5.40 2.78 2.17
N VAL A 85 4.79 1.59 2.31
CA VAL A 85 3.54 1.45 3.07
C VAL A 85 3.74 1.82 4.54
N LEU A 86 4.88 1.48 5.14
CA LEU A 86 5.18 1.89 6.53
C LEU A 86 5.34 3.40 6.68
N PHE A 87 5.96 4.09 5.72
CA PHE A 87 5.98 5.56 5.70
C PHE A 87 4.56 6.15 5.62
N ILE A 88 3.69 5.55 4.81
CA ILE A 88 2.29 5.99 4.69
C ILE A 88 1.52 5.75 6.01
N LEU A 89 1.72 4.60 6.64
CA LEU A 89 1.09 4.28 7.92
C LEU A 89 1.61 5.21 9.03
N LEU A 90 2.88 5.60 9.03
CA LEU A 90 3.41 6.52 10.04
C LEU A 90 2.74 7.90 10.01
N ALA A 91 2.26 8.34 8.85
CA ALA A 91 1.47 9.57 8.73
C ALA A 91 0.15 9.55 9.53
N GLY A 92 -0.32 8.37 9.97
CA GLY A 92 -1.38 8.22 10.97
C GLY A 92 -2.82 8.37 10.46
N LYS A 93 -3.04 8.41 9.14
CA LYS A 93 -4.37 8.54 8.52
C LYS A 93 -4.95 7.21 8.05
N TRP A 94 -5.23 6.31 9.00
CA TRP A 94 -5.58 4.92 8.68
C TRP A 94 -7.06 4.72 8.37
N ASP A 95 -7.93 5.58 8.89
CA ASP A 95 -9.37 5.52 8.62
C ASP A 95 -9.70 6.15 7.26
N PRO A 96 -10.16 5.39 6.26
CA PRO A 96 -10.43 5.93 4.94
C PRO A 96 -11.56 6.98 4.97
N VAL A 97 -12.53 6.89 5.89
CA VAL A 97 -13.58 7.91 5.97
C VAL A 97 -13.03 9.22 6.52
N SER A 98 -12.26 9.19 7.60
CA SER A 98 -11.64 10.39 8.19
C SER A 98 -10.62 11.02 7.24
N LEU A 99 -9.88 10.19 6.49
CA LEU A 99 -8.98 10.64 5.44
C LEU A 99 -9.72 11.44 4.35
N PHE A 100 -10.91 10.99 3.95
CA PHE A 100 -11.74 11.68 2.95
C PHE A 100 -12.46 12.91 3.50
N ASP A 101 -12.89 12.88 4.77
CA ASP A 101 -13.53 14.03 5.41
C ASP A 101 -12.52 15.19 5.59
N ASP A 102 -11.21 14.92 5.71
CA ASP A 102 -10.11 15.89 5.81
C ASP A 102 -10.35 17.02 6.83
N ARG A 103 -10.81 16.66 8.02
CA ARG A 103 -11.25 17.63 9.05
C ARG A 103 -10.14 18.55 9.55
N ASP A 104 -8.89 18.11 9.46
CA ASP A 104 -7.70 18.82 9.91
C ASP A 104 -6.93 19.49 8.78
N SER A 105 -7.50 19.56 7.57
CA SER A 105 -6.83 20.12 6.38
C SER A 105 -5.48 19.46 6.07
N TRP A 106 -5.32 18.18 6.42
CA TRP A 106 -4.07 17.44 6.25
C TRP A 106 -3.63 17.38 4.79
N ILE A 107 -4.58 17.38 3.84
CA ILE A 107 -4.29 17.40 2.38
C ILE A 107 -3.44 18.62 1.97
N SER A 108 -3.46 19.72 2.73
CA SER A 108 -2.66 20.91 2.44
C SER A 108 -1.28 20.90 3.11
N SER A 109 -0.96 19.85 3.88
CA SER A 109 0.27 19.76 4.66
C SER A 109 1.45 19.16 3.88
N PRO A 110 2.70 19.48 4.27
CA PRO A 110 3.88 18.80 3.72
C PRO A 110 3.90 17.28 3.97
N SER A 111 3.31 16.84 5.09
CA SER A 111 3.14 15.42 5.44
C SER A 111 2.33 14.68 4.37
N PHE A 112 1.26 15.30 3.85
CA PHE A 112 0.48 14.74 2.75
C PHE A 112 1.30 14.63 1.46
N THR A 113 2.07 15.66 1.09
CA THR A 113 2.93 15.61 -0.11
C THR A 113 3.94 14.46 -0.03
N SER A 114 4.61 14.30 1.11
CA SER A 114 5.54 13.18 1.34
C SER A 114 4.82 11.83 1.27
N THR A 115 3.64 11.72 1.90
CA THR A 115 2.83 10.49 1.88
C THR A 115 2.38 10.12 0.45
N MET A 116 1.99 11.11 -0.34
CA MET A 116 1.64 10.94 -1.75
C MET A 116 2.83 10.39 -2.56
N GLN A 117 4.03 10.95 -2.37
CA GLN A 117 5.23 10.45 -3.03
C GLN A 117 5.51 9.00 -2.68
N HIS A 118 5.41 8.64 -1.40
CA HIS A 118 5.54 7.24 -0.97
C HIS A 118 4.47 6.33 -1.57
N ALA A 119 3.23 6.80 -1.74
CA ALA A 119 2.17 6.01 -2.37
C ALA A 119 2.45 5.73 -3.85
N ILE A 120 3.03 6.69 -4.57
CA ILE A 120 3.47 6.49 -5.96
C ILE A 120 4.65 5.50 -6.00
N SER A 121 5.69 5.70 -5.19
CA SER A 121 6.84 4.79 -5.14
C SER A 121 6.46 3.37 -4.68
N ALA A 122 5.47 3.24 -3.79
CA ALA A 122 4.90 1.96 -3.40
C ALA A 122 4.26 1.25 -4.60
N ALA A 123 3.55 1.98 -5.47
CA ALA A 123 2.96 1.43 -6.68
C ALA A 123 4.03 1.06 -7.72
N ASP A 124 5.09 1.85 -7.87
CA ASP A 124 6.22 1.51 -8.75
C ASP A 124 6.92 0.21 -8.31
N ALA A 125 7.14 0.04 -7.00
CA ALA A 125 7.65 -1.21 -6.44
C ALA A 125 6.70 -2.39 -6.72
N VAL A 126 5.39 -2.18 -6.66
CA VAL A 126 4.39 -3.20 -7.04
C VAL A 126 4.46 -3.53 -8.52
N SER A 127 4.71 -2.55 -9.40
CA SER A 127 4.92 -2.82 -10.83
C SER A 127 6.10 -3.77 -11.03
N GLN A 128 7.20 -3.56 -10.32
CA GLN A 128 8.36 -4.47 -10.33
C GLN A 128 7.99 -5.85 -9.79
N ILE A 129 7.19 -5.95 -8.72
CA ILE A 129 6.70 -7.24 -8.21
C ILE A 129 5.89 -7.98 -9.27
N LEU A 130 4.97 -7.32 -9.98
CA LEU A 130 4.18 -7.93 -11.06
C LEU A 130 5.05 -8.42 -12.23
N GLU A 131 6.17 -7.75 -12.48
CA GLU A 131 7.13 -8.15 -13.50
C GLU A 131 8.02 -9.31 -13.03
N LEU A 132 8.46 -9.32 -11.78
CA LEU A 132 9.41 -10.31 -11.28
C LEU A 132 8.74 -11.59 -10.79
N ASP A 133 7.50 -11.52 -10.30
CA ASP A 133 6.75 -12.64 -9.72
C ASP A 133 5.80 -13.29 -10.75
N PRO A 134 6.12 -14.50 -11.26
CA PRO A 134 5.32 -15.17 -12.28
C PRO A 134 3.90 -15.55 -11.79
N GLU A 135 3.69 -15.72 -10.49
CA GLU A 135 2.37 -16.08 -9.94
C GLU A 135 1.47 -14.85 -9.88
N MET A 136 2.01 -13.68 -9.54
CA MET A 136 1.27 -12.40 -9.62
C MET A 136 0.94 -12.00 -11.06
N ARG A 137 1.73 -12.46 -12.05
CA ARG A 137 1.52 -12.20 -13.47
C ARG A 137 0.38 -13.04 -14.07
N ARG A 138 0.08 -14.24 -13.56
CA ARG A 138 -0.92 -15.17 -14.14
C ARG A 138 -2.35 -14.78 -13.78
N VAL A 139 -2.79 -13.60 -14.21
CA VAL A 139 -4.22 -13.25 -14.25
C VAL A 139 -4.75 -13.55 -15.66
N SER A 140 -4.92 -14.83 -15.98
CA SER A 140 -5.75 -15.24 -17.13
C SER A 140 -7.04 -15.89 -16.60
N PRO A 141 -8.23 -15.43 -17.03
CA PRO A 141 -9.52 -16.01 -16.61
C PRO A 141 -9.65 -17.51 -16.85
N MET A 142 -8.81 -18.09 -17.72
CA MET A 142 -8.85 -19.51 -18.09
C MET A 142 -7.99 -20.42 -17.18
N ALA A 143 -7.18 -19.86 -16.28
CA ALA A 143 -6.29 -20.64 -15.41
C ALA A 143 -6.99 -21.23 -14.17
N TYR A 144 -8.23 -20.79 -13.87
CA TYR A 144 -9.00 -21.27 -12.72
C TYR A 144 -9.45 -22.73 -12.84
N PHE A 145 -9.38 -23.34 -14.03
CA PHE A 145 -9.84 -24.72 -14.24
C PHE A 145 -8.81 -25.80 -13.88
N THR A 146 -7.64 -25.45 -13.34
CA THR A 146 -6.69 -26.45 -12.82
C THR A 146 -6.27 -26.11 -11.38
N MET A 147 -7.25 -26.06 -10.47
CA MET A 147 -6.99 -26.10 -9.02
C MET A 147 -6.45 -27.49 -8.62
N SER A 148 -5.18 -27.73 -8.92
CA SER A 148 -4.35 -28.65 -8.16
C SER A 148 -2.89 -28.21 -8.30
N LYS A 149 -2.55 -27.08 -7.68
CA LYS A 149 -1.18 -26.80 -7.27
C LYS A 149 -1.18 -26.21 -5.87
N VAL A 150 -1.53 -27.10 -4.95
CA VAL A 150 -0.98 -27.12 -3.59
C VAL A 150 0.51 -26.81 -3.66
N LEU A 151 0.93 -25.75 -2.95
CA LEU A 151 2.29 -25.54 -2.46
C LEU A 151 3.41 -25.81 -3.50
N THR A 152 3.49 -24.99 -4.54
CA THR A 152 4.79 -24.90 -5.23
C THR A 152 5.72 -24.14 -4.29
N GLN A 153 6.81 -24.78 -3.88
CA GLN A 153 7.86 -24.35 -2.95
C GLN A 153 8.68 -23.12 -3.44
N GLY A 154 8.03 -22.16 -4.11
CA GLY A 154 8.64 -20.98 -4.73
C GLY A 154 7.72 -19.76 -4.78
N SER A 155 6.59 -19.77 -4.06
CA SER A 155 5.77 -18.57 -3.88
C SER A 155 6.36 -17.70 -2.77
N PHE A 156 7.01 -16.61 -3.15
CA PHE A 156 7.44 -15.54 -2.24
C PHE A 156 6.32 -14.49 -2.11
N MET A 157 5.04 -14.86 -2.22
CA MET A 157 3.97 -13.88 -2.03
C MET A 157 3.71 -13.73 -0.53
N PRO A 158 4.00 -12.58 0.10
CA PRO A 158 3.77 -12.41 1.53
C PRO A 158 2.28 -12.54 1.83
N TYR A 159 1.92 -13.33 2.84
CA TYR A 159 0.53 -13.59 3.24
C TYR A 159 -0.31 -12.31 3.44
N PHE A 160 0.33 -11.21 3.84
CA PHE A 160 -0.32 -9.93 4.11
C PHE A 160 -0.25 -8.91 2.97
N LEU A 161 0.25 -9.29 1.77
CA LEU A 161 0.43 -8.36 0.65
C LEU A 161 -0.86 -7.64 0.26
N GLY A 162 -1.99 -8.36 0.21
CA GLY A 162 -3.28 -7.75 -0.14
C GLY A 162 -3.72 -6.65 0.83
N ILE A 163 -3.37 -6.76 2.11
CA ILE A 163 -3.63 -5.73 3.13
C ILE A 163 -2.68 -4.54 2.92
N GLN A 164 -1.40 -4.79 2.62
CA GLN A 164 -0.42 -3.73 2.35
C GLN A 164 -0.76 -2.91 1.08
N LEU A 165 -1.19 -3.57 0.01
CA LEU A 165 -1.64 -2.92 -1.24
C LEU A 165 -2.82 -1.97 -0.98
N LEU A 166 -3.74 -2.39 -0.12
CA LEU A 166 -4.88 -1.59 0.28
C LEU A 166 -4.44 -0.40 1.15
N GLN A 167 -3.68 -0.65 2.22
CA GLN A 167 -3.19 0.39 3.14
C GLN A 167 -2.38 1.47 2.41
N GLY A 168 -1.52 1.07 1.47
CA GLY A 168 -0.71 2.00 0.68
C GLY A 168 -1.49 2.78 -0.39
N SER A 169 -2.70 2.36 -0.75
CA SER A 169 -3.42 2.95 -1.90
C SER A 169 -4.57 3.88 -1.54
N PHE A 170 -4.96 4.01 -0.27
CA PHE A 170 -6.01 4.95 0.14
C PHE A 170 -5.69 6.40 -0.24
N VAL A 171 -4.42 6.78 -0.14
CA VAL A 171 -3.95 8.11 -0.53
C VAL A 171 -4.07 8.33 -2.03
N LEU A 172 -3.73 7.31 -2.84
CA LEU A 172 -3.95 7.37 -4.29
C LEU A 172 -5.43 7.53 -4.63
N LEU A 173 -6.31 6.78 -3.95
CA LEU A 173 -7.76 6.88 -4.13
C LEU A 173 -8.29 8.28 -3.75
N LEU A 174 -7.76 8.88 -2.68
CA LEU A 174 -8.11 10.24 -2.29
C LEU A 174 -7.72 11.25 -3.36
N ILE A 175 -6.48 11.19 -3.85
CA ILE A 175 -5.97 12.16 -4.84
C ILE A 175 -6.77 12.07 -6.14
N ILE A 176 -6.97 10.85 -6.66
CA ILE A 176 -7.71 10.67 -7.92
C ILE A 176 -9.18 11.08 -7.78
N ASP A 177 -9.79 10.95 -6.60
CA ASP A 177 -11.15 11.45 -6.35
C ASP A 177 -11.21 12.98 -6.28
N ARG A 178 -10.20 13.62 -5.68
CA ARG A 178 -10.16 15.08 -5.50
C ARG A 178 -9.81 15.81 -6.79
N LEU A 179 -8.82 15.30 -7.53
CA LEU A 179 -8.34 15.93 -8.77
C LEU A 179 -9.17 15.51 -9.98
N GLN A 180 -9.76 14.31 -9.98
CA GLN A 180 -10.60 13.79 -11.06
C GLN A 180 -9.91 13.95 -12.44
N THR A 181 -10.50 14.69 -13.36
CA THR A 181 -9.97 14.93 -14.72
C THR A 181 -8.66 15.72 -14.74
N LYS A 182 -8.27 16.33 -13.62
CA LYS A 182 -7.00 17.04 -13.43
C LYS A 182 -5.91 16.14 -12.82
N THR A 183 -6.17 14.86 -12.63
CA THR A 183 -5.20 13.93 -12.03
C THR A 183 -4.05 13.67 -12.99
N ASP A 184 -2.82 13.73 -12.49
CA ASP A 184 -1.63 13.39 -13.27
C ASP A 184 -1.63 11.93 -13.74
N VAL A 185 -1.08 11.70 -14.92
CA VAL A 185 -1.01 10.38 -15.55
C VAL A 185 -0.22 9.38 -14.68
N SER A 186 0.80 9.84 -13.95
CA SER A 186 1.58 9.00 -13.04
C SER A 186 0.71 8.39 -11.94
N ILE A 187 -0.21 9.17 -11.35
CA ILE A 187 -1.12 8.72 -10.29
C ILE A 187 -2.18 7.77 -10.86
N ILE A 188 -2.67 8.04 -12.07
CA ILE A 188 -3.58 7.11 -12.77
C ILE A 188 -2.89 5.76 -13.01
N ASN A 189 -1.64 5.77 -13.49
CA ASN A 189 -0.86 4.55 -13.71
C ASN A 189 -0.60 3.79 -12.40
N ALA A 190 -0.24 4.51 -11.33
CA ALA A 190 -0.09 3.93 -10.00
C ALA A 190 -1.38 3.22 -9.53
N CYS A 191 -2.54 3.86 -9.71
CA CYS A 191 -3.83 3.24 -9.41
C CYS A 191 -4.09 1.97 -10.24
N GLU A 192 -3.76 1.98 -11.53
CA GLU A 192 -3.91 0.80 -12.41
C GLU A 192 -3.00 -0.36 -12.00
N VAL A 193 -1.78 -0.08 -11.58
CA VAL A 193 -0.85 -1.08 -11.04
C VAL A 193 -1.43 -1.72 -9.77
N ILE A 194 -1.93 -0.91 -8.83
CA ILE A 194 -2.59 -1.43 -7.62
C ILE A 194 -3.84 -2.24 -7.95
N ILE A 195 -4.66 -1.81 -8.91
CA ILE A 195 -5.83 -2.59 -9.36
C ILE A 195 -5.38 -3.97 -9.86
N ARG A 196 -4.35 -4.04 -10.72
CA ARG A 196 -3.84 -5.33 -11.24
C ARG A 196 -3.29 -6.21 -10.12
N ALA A 197 -2.51 -5.65 -9.21
CA ALA A 197 -1.94 -6.39 -8.09
C ALA A 197 -3.00 -6.91 -7.11
N THR A 198 -4.03 -6.12 -6.82
CA THR A 198 -5.15 -6.56 -5.96
C THR A 198 -5.99 -7.65 -6.62
N GLU A 199 -6.06 -7.73 -7.96
CA GLU A 199 -6.68 -8.88 -8.65
C GLU A 199 -5.88 -10.14 -8.54
N ALA A 200 -4.56 -10.04 -8.73
CA ALA A 200 -3.65 -11.16 -8.53
C ALA A 200 -3.71 -11.68 -7.08
N CYS A 201 -3.79 -10.77 -6.09
CA CYS A 201 -3.90 -11.14 -4.68
C CYS A 201 -5.24 -11.78 -4.29
N VAL A 202 -6.37 -11.34 -4.85
CA VAL A 202 -7.69 -11.89 -4.49
C VAL A 202 -7.82 -13.37 -4.88
N ALA A 203 -7.04 -13.86 -5.86
CA ALA A 203 -6.96 -15.28 -6.17
C ALA A 203 -6.35 -16.13 -5.04
N THR A 204 -5.67 -15.49 -4.08
CA THR A 204 -4.92 -16.17 -3.01
C THR A 204 -5.60 -16.07 -1.64
N LEU A 205 -6.36 -15.00 -1.38
CA LEU A 205 -7.13 -14.75 -0.17
C LEU A 205 -8.47 -14.09 -0.56
N ASP A 206 -9.59 -14.79 -0.41
CA ASP A 206 -10.90 -14.19 -0.68
C ASP A 206 -11.24 -13.18 0.41
N THR A 207 -11.10 -11.89 0.08
CA THR A 207 -11.54 -10.81 0.97
C THR A 207 -12.56 -9.95 0.23
N GLU A 208 -13.79 -9.95 0.74
CA GLU A 208 -14.89 -9.13 0.23
C GLU A 208 -14.50 -7.65 0.16
N TYR A 209 -13.72 -7.18 1.14
CA TYR A 209 -13.25 -5.81 1.14
C TYR A 209 -12.36 -5.45 -0.05
N GLN A 210 -11.35 -6.27 -0.37
CA GLN A 210 -10.47 -5.97 -1.50
C GLN A 210 -11.25 -5.93 -2.82
N ARG A 211 -12.26 -6.78 -2.98
CA ARG A 211 -13.15 -6.78 -4.17
C ARG A 211 -13.92 -5.47 -4.27
N ASN A 212 -14.55 -5.03 -3.17
CA ASN A 212 -15.31 -3.79 -3.08
C ASN A 212 -14.42 -2.56 -3.31
N TYR A 213 -13.24 -2.52 -2.68
CA TYR A 213 -12.26 -1.46 -2.85
C TYR A 213 -11.75 -1.36 -4.29
N ARG A 214 -11.46 -2.49 -4.94
CA ARG A 214 -11.05 -2.51 -6.35
C ARG A 214 -12.10 -1.91 -7.28
N GLN A 215 -13.38 -2.19 -7.05
CA GLN A 215 -14.48 -1.61 -7.84
C GLN A 215 -14.53 -0.09 -7.67
N ILE A 216 -14.35 0.41 -6.44
CA ILE A 216 -14.23 1.84 -6.14
C ILE A 216 -13.07 2.47 -6.92
N LEU A 217 -11.87 1.91 -6.80
CA LEU A 217 -10.66 2.46 -7.41
C LEU A 217 -10.77 2.49 -8.93
N ARG A 218 -11.35 1.45 -9.55
CA ARG A 218 -11.68 1.44 -10.98
C ARG A 218 -12.62 2.55 -11.38
N SER A 219 -13.71 2.74 -10.64
CA SER A 219 -14.67 3.81 -10.93
C SER A 219 -14.01 5.19 -10.88
N ALA A 220 -13.10 5.41 -9.91
CA ALA A 220 -12.36 6.66 -9.80
C ALA A 220 -11.36 6.86 -10.96
N VAL A 221 -10.65 5.81 -11.39
CA VAL A 221 -9.78 5.85 -12.58
C VAL A 221 -10.58 6.17 -13.85
N PHE A 222 -11.76 5.57 -14.04
CA PHE A 222 -12.62 5.88 -15.17
C PHE A 222 -13.04 7.35 -15.21
N GLN A 223 -13.38 7.93 -14.05
CA GLN A 223 -13.70 9.36 -13.93
C GLN A 223 -12.50 10.26 -14.24
N ALA A 224 -11.32 9.91 -13.72
CA ALA A 224 -10.10 10.67 -13.97
C ALA A 224 -9.71 10.69 -15.45
N ARG A 225 -10.04 9.64 -16.21
CA ARG A 225 -9.90 9.60 -17.68
C ARG A 225 -10.97 10.36 -18.45
N GLY A 226 -11.83 11.13 -17.78
CA GLY A 226 -12.87 11.94 -18.41
C GLY A 226 -14.11 11.16 -18.83
N ARG A 227 -14.28 9.90 -18.39
CA ARG A 227 -15.53 9.18 -18.66
C ARG A 227 -16.63 9.68 -17.72
N TYR A 228 -17.82 9.86 -18.29
CA TYR A 228 -18.98 10.33 -17.54
C TYR A 228 -19.41 9.30 -16.49
N VAL A 229 -19.43 9.71 -15.23
CA VAL A 229 -20.06 9.00 -14.12
C VAL A 229 -20.80 10.04 -13.29
N LEU A 230 -22.03 9.72 -12.85
CA LEU A 230 -22.79 10.64 -12.01
C LEU A 230 -22.05 10.85 -10.67
N GLN A 231 -21.46 12.05 -10.50
CA GLN A 231 -20.50 12.33 -9.43
C GLN A 231 -21.07 12.08 -8.03
N LYS A 232 -22.32 12.49 -7.79
CA LYS A 232 -23.00 12.31 -6.50
C LYS A 232 -23.20 10.84 -6.14
N GLU A 233 -23.63 10.01 -7.09
CA GLU A 233 -23.81 8.57 -6.86
C GLU A 233 -22.46 7.86 -6.65
N ALA A 234 -21.44 8.23 -7.42
CA ALA A 234 -20.12 7.65 -7.26
C ALA A 234 -19.46 8.03 -5.93
N GLN A 235 -19.62 9.27 -5.47
CA GLN A 235 -19.16 9.70 -4.14
C GLN A 235 -19.94 9.00 -3.03
N PHE A 236 -21.26 8.91 -3.15
CA PHE A 236 -22.11 8.22 -2.17
C PHE A 236 -21.74 6.73 -2.04
N ARG A 237 -21.64 6.01 -3.17
CA ARG A 237 -21.26 4.59 -3.17
C ARG A 237 -19.86 4.38 -2.57
N ARG A 238 -18.91 5.24 -2.90
CA ARG A 238 -17.56 5.18 -2.32
C ARG A 238 -17.58 5.39 -0.82
N LYS A 239 -18.25 6.44 -0.33
CA LYS A 239 -18.37 6.70 1.10
C LYS A 239 -19.08 5.56 1.83
N ALA A 240 -20.15 5.01 1.25
CA ALA A 240 -20.89 3.88 1.81
C ALA A 240 -20.01 2.63 1.96
N VAL A 241 -19.24 2.28 0.92
CA VAL A 241 -18.35 1.13 0.99
C VAL A 241 -17.21 1.37 1.96
N LEU A 242 -16.52 2.52 1.91
CA LEU A 242 -15.43 2.84 2.86
C LEU A 242 -15.93 2.91 4.31
N ALA A 243 -17.19 3.26 4.55
CA ALA A 243 -17.79 3.28 5.88
C ALA A 243 -17.95 1.90 6.52
N LEU A 244 -17.94 0.81 5.75
CA LEU A 244 -17.94 -0.56 6.28
C LEU A 244 -16.61 -0.93 6.97
N TYR A 245 -15.60 -0.08 6.82
CA TYR A 245 -14.20 -0.44 6.97
C TYR A 245 -13.44 0.59 7.83
N ARG A 246 -14.18 1.27 8.71
CA ARG A 246 -13.71 2.46 9.43
C ARG A 246 -12.78 2.15 10.58
N TRP A 247 -11.57 2.68 10.56
CA TRP A 247 -10.61 2.55 11.67
C TRP A 247 -10.84 3.62 12.75
N THR A 248 -11.94 3.52 13.51
CA THR A 248 -12.32 4.52 14.52
C THR A 248 -11.78 4.23 15.92
N ARG A 249 -11.75 5.28 16.76
CA ARG A 249 -11.44 5.20 18.21
C ARG A 249 -12.32 4.21 18.99
N SER A 250 -13.48 3.84 18.44
CA SER A 250 -14.41 2.85 19.01
C SER A 250 -14.04 1.38 18.68
N GLY A 251 -12.96 1.13 17.94
CA GLY A 251 -12.46 -0.22 17.68
C GLY A 251 -13.22 -1.02 16.61
N THR A 252 -14.04 -0.37 15.78
CA THR A 252 -14.93 -1.05 14.80
C THR A 252 -14.39 -1.01 13.35
N GLY A 253 -13.06 -1.03 13.17
CA GLY A 253 -12.43 -1.05 11.84
C GLY A 253 -11.76 -2.36 11.52
N LEU A 254 -11.70 -2.73 10.23
CA LEU A 254 -11.19 -4.02 9.73
C LEU A 254 -9.96 -4.52 10.46
N ALA A 255 -10.16 -5.42 11.42
CA ALA A 255 -10.07 -6.87 11.22
C ALA A 255 -10.00 -7.53 12.61
N LEU A 256 -11.12 -7.49 13.34
CA LEU A 256 -11.50 -8.46 14.36
C LEU A 256 -12.95 -8.87 14.09
#